data_AF-K1UY20-F1
#
_entry.id   AF-K1UY20-F1
#
_cell.length_a   1.000
_cell.length_b   1.000
_cell.length_c   1.000
_cell.angle_alpha   90.00
_cell.angle_beta   90.00
_cell.angle_gamma   90.00
#
_symmetry.space_group_name_H-M   'P 1'
#
loop_
_entity.id
_entity.type
_entity.pdbx_description
1 polymer ?
#
loop_
_entity_poly.entity_id
_entity_poly.type
_entity_poly.pdbx_seq_one_letter_code
_entity_poly.pdbx_strand_id
1 'polypeptide(L)'
;MNLIQYMHDKYYYEEAEMALIDTDVRRTFATGIAGFSHVIDSLSAIKYAKVKVVRDETGLATGYEVEGDFPKYGNDDDRADEIGVWLLRTFLEMIKKRHTYRNSEATTSILTITSNV
;
A
#
# COMPACT_ATOMS: atom_id res chain seq x y z
N MET A 1 -1.00 7.45 11.97
CA MET A 1 0.45 7.63 11.86
C MET A 1 0.95 8.93 12.49
N ASN A 2 0.56 10.13 12.02
CA ASN A 2 1.01 11.40 12.65
C ASN A 2 0.77 11.46 14.17
N LEU A 3 -0.44 11.12 14.60
CA LEU A 3 -0.80 11.07 16.02
C LEU A 3 0.03 10.03 16.78
N ILE A 4 0.21 8.84 16.20
CA ILE A 4 0.98 7.75 16.80
C ILE A 4 2.41 8.22 17.07
N GLN A 5 3.09 8.75 16.04
CA GLN A 5 4.47 9.21 16.14
C GLN A 5 4.60 10.40 17.11
N TYR A 6 3.67 11.36 17.07
CA TYR A 6 3.65 12.47 18.03
C TYR A 6 3.54 11.99 19.48
N MET A 7 2.63 11.04 19.73
CA MET A 7 2.43 10.52 21.09
C MET A 7 3.58 9.62 21.53
N HIS A 8 4.22 8.90 20.61
CA HIS A 8 5.42 8.12 20.89
C HIS A 8 6.59 9.02 21.33
N ASP A 9 6.92 10.04 20.53
CA ASP A 9 7.96 11.02 20.88
C ASP A 9 7.67 11.71 22.23
N LYS A 10 6.39 11.95 22.55
CA LYS A 10 6.00 12.65 23.78
C LYS A 10 6.07 11.78 25.03
N TYR A 11 5.62 10.53 24.95
CA TYR A 11 5.38 9.69 26.12
C TYR A 11 6.32 8.49 26.23
N TYR A 12 6.99 8.11 25.14
CA TYR A 12 7.84 6.92 25.07
C TYR A 12 8.98 7.13 24.08
N TYR A 13 9.77 8.19 24.28
CA TYR A 13 10.93 8.48 23.45
C TYR A 13 12.04 7.45 23.72
N GLU A 14 12.58 6.87 22.65
CA GLU A 14 13.64 5.85 22.67
C GLU A 14 15.01 6.45 22.99
N GLU A 15 15.17 6.99 24.20
CA GLU A 15 16.34 7.77 24.61
C GLU A 15 17.66 7.01 24.50
N ALA A 16 17.67 5.70 24.81
CA ALA A 16 18.87 4.88 24.79
C ALA A 16 19.36 4.64 23.35
N GLU A 17 18.45 4.34 22.44
CA GLU A 17 18.73 4.17 21.01
C GLU A 17 19.13 5.51 20.38
N MET A 18 18.39 6.58 20.68
CA MET A 18 18.62 7.90 20.10
C MET A 18 19.90 8.57 20.59
N ALA A 19 20.40 8.22 21.79
CA ALA A 19 21.70 8.68 22.28
C ALA A 19 22.88 8.17 21.44
N LEU A 20 22.67 7.14 20.62
CA LEU A 20 23.68 6.55 19.72
C LEU A 20 23.56 7.04 18.28
N ILE A 21 22.64 7.97 17.99
CA ILE A 21 22.43 8.53 16.66
C ILE A 21 22.89 10.00 16.65
N ASP A 22 23.39 10.46 15.50
CA ASP A 22 23.72 11.86 15.27
C ASP A 22 22.54 12.79 15.62
N THR A 23 22.87 14.02 16.03
CA THR A 23 21.88 15.01 16.50
C THR A 23 20.75 15.25 15.47
N ASP A 24 21.10 15.33 14.18
CA ASP A 24 20.17 15.60 13.10
C ASP A 24 19.76 14.32 12.35
N VAL A 25 18.80 13.60 12.94
CA VAL A 25 18.28 12.35 12.37
C VAL A 25 17.32 12.59 11.21
N ARG A 26 17.62 11.99 10.04
CA ARG A 26 16.65 11.86 8.93
C ARG A 26 15.49 10.95 9.37
N ARG A 27 14.26 11.45 9.24
CA ARG A 27 13.03 10.71 9.59
C ARG A 27 12.22 10.42 8.34
N THR A 28 11.79 9.17 8.21
CA THR A 28 10.90 8.72 7.12
C THR A 28 9.54 8.36 7.69
N PHE A 29 8.48 8.80 7.03
CA PHE A 29 7.11 8.42 7.31
C PHE A 29 6.77 7.13 6.56
N ALA A 30 7.20 6.01 7.14
CA ALA A 30 7.04 4.69 6.54
C ALA A 30 5.57 4.25 6.54
N THR A 31 5.07 3.94 5.34
CA THR A 31 3.74 3.35 5.11
C THR A 31 3.89 1.97 4.46
N GLY A 32 2.91 1.09 4.66
CA GLY A 32 2.91 -0.25 4.08
C GLY A 32 1.72 -0.48 3.17
N ILE A 33 1.92 -1.22 2.09
CA ILE A 33 0.84 -1.76 1.26
C ILE A 33 0.76 -3.28 1.46
N ALA A 34 -0.44 -3.75 1.80
CA ALA A 34 -0.78 -5.16 1.87
C ALA A 34 -1.67 -5.57 0.69
N GLY A 35 -1.58 -6.84 0.26
CA GLY A 35 -2.40 -7.36 -0.84
C GLY A 35 -2.07 -6.78 -2.21
N PHE A 36 -0.83 -6.35 -2.43
CA PHE A 36 -0.41 -5.63 -3.64
C PHE A 36 -0.71 -6.40 -4.94
N SER A 37 -0.33 -7.68 -5.01
CA SER A 37 -0.60 -8.53 -6.17
C SER A 37 -2.11 -8.74 -6.41
N HIS A 38 -2.90 -8.86 -5.34
CA HIS A 38 -4.35 -9.08 -5.47
C HIS A 38 -5.03 -7.88 -6.10
N VAL A 39 -4.61 -6.66 -5.74
CA VAL A 39 -5.13 -5.44 -6.37
C VAL A 39 -4.74 -5.37 -7.84
N ILE A 40 -3.48 -5.67 -8.17
CA ILE A 40 -2.99 -5.66 -9.56
C ILE A 40 -3.77 -6.67 -10.40
N ASP A 41 -3.88 -7.91 -9.94
CA ASP A 41 -4.58 -8.98 -10.66
C ASP A 41 -6.07 -8.68 -10.80
N SER A 42 -6.70 -8.09 -9.77
CA SER A 42 -8.11 -7.67 -9.84
C SER A 42 -8.31 -6.58 -10.89
N LEU A 43 -7.44 -5.58 -10.94
CA LEU A 43 -7.49 -4.53 -11.96
C LEU A 43 -7.19 -5.07 -13.36
N SER A 44 -6.24 -6.00 -13.46
CA SER A 44 -5.89 -6.69 -14.71
C SER A 44 -7.08 -7.51 -15.24
N ALA A 45 -7.77 -8.26 -14.38
CA ALA A 45 -8.97 -9.00 -14.73
C ALA A 45 -10.08 -8.08 -15.24
N ILE A 46 -10.31 -6.94 -14.59
CA ILE A 46 -11.31 -5.94 -15.03
C ILE A 46 -10.93 -5.33 -16.38
N LYS A 47 -9.64 -5.17 -16.67
CA LYS A 47 -9.15 -4.51 -17.88
C LYS A 47 -9.10 -5.46 -19.10
N TYR A 48 -8.73 -6.73 -18.89
CA TYR A 48 -8.42 -7.67 -19.97
C TYR A 48 -9.39 -8.85 -20.07
N ALA A 49 -10.19 -9.12 -19.04
CA ALA A 49 -11.23 -10.12 -19.04
C ALA A 49 -12.60 -9.49 -18.77
N LYS A 50 -13.66 -10.30 -18.81
CA LYS A 50 -15.02 -9.85 -18.49
C LYS A 50 -15.38 -10.27 -17.08
N VAL A 51 -15.43 -9.29 -16.18
CA VAL A 51 -15.74 -9.53 -14.76
C VAL A 51 -17.21 -9.18 -14.50
N LYS A 52 -17.98 -10.16 -14.07
CA LYS A 52 -19.36 -10.00 -13.61
C LYS A 52 -19.39 -10.00 -12.09
N VAL A 53 -19.97 -8.94 -11.51
CA VAL A 53 -20.12 -8.80 -10.06
C VAL A 53 -21.33 -9.61 -9.61
N VAL A 54 -21.14 -10.51 -8.65
CA VAL A 54 -22.21 -11.20 -7.94
C VAL A 54 -22.60 -10.35 -6.74
N ARG A 55 -23.89 -10.04 -6.62
CA ARG A 55 -24.43 -9.16 -5.58
C ARG A 55 -25.46 -9.89 -4.73
N ASP A 56 -25.53 -9.56 -3.45
CA ASP A 56 -26.59 -9.99 -2.55
C ASP A 56 -27.88 -9.15 -2.71
N GLU A 57 -28.89 -9.45 -1.89
CA GLU A 57 -30.16 -8.72 -1.87
C GLU A 57 -30.03 -7.23 -1.51
N THR A 58 -28.93 -6.83 -0.86
CA THR A 58 -28.66 -5.42 -0.51
C THR A 58 -27.96 -4.68 -1.66
N GLY A 59 -27.51 -5.41 -2.68
CA GLY A 59 -26.74 -4.89 -3.81
C GLY A 59 -25.24 -4.81 -3.54
N LEU A 60 -24.74 -5.34 -2.41
CA LEU A 60 -23.31 -5.40 -2.12
C LEU A 60 -22.63 -6.51 -2.90
N ALA A 61 -21.40 -6.26 -3.35
CA ALA A 61 -20.61 -7.26 -4.08
C ALA A 61 -20.11 -8.34 -3.11
N THR A 62 -20.55 -9.58 -3.33
CA THR A 62 -20.18 -10.75 -2.51
C THR A 62 -19.26 -11.71 -3.25
N GLY A 63 -19.12 -11.56 -4.56
CA GLY A 63 -18.22 -12.36 -5.37
C GLY A 63 -18.06 -11.83 -6.80
N TYR A 64 -17.21 -12.49 -7.57
CA TYR A 64 -16.91 -12.13 -8.95
C TYR A 64 -16.82 -13.39 -9.82
N GLU A 65 -17.50 -13.37 -10.98
CA GLU A 65 -17.36 -14.36 -12.04
C GLU A 65 -16.48 -13.76 -13.14
N VAL A 66 -15.41 -14.46 -13.52
CA VAL A 66 -14.48 -14.00 -14.56
C VAL A 66 -14.60 -14.88 -15.79
N GLU A 67 -14.92 -14.27 -16.93
CA GLU A 67 -14.97 -14.90 -18.25
C GLU A 67 -13.79 -14.41 -19.11
N GLY A 68 -12.95 -15.34 -19.56
CA GLY A 68 -11.69 -15.06 -20.26
C GLY A 68 -10.46 -15.20 -19.37
N ASP A 69 -9.27 -15.00 -19.95
CA ASP A 69 -7.99 -15.02 -19.24
C ASP A 69 -7.39 -13.62 -19.18
N PHE A 70 -6.54 -13.37 -18.19
CA PHE A 70 -5.93 -12.06 -17.96
C PHE A 70 -4.49 -12.20 -17.44
N PRO A 71 -3.61 -11.21 -17.72
CA PRO A 71 -2.25 -11.18 -17.21
C PRO A 71 -2.22 -11.11 -15.68
N LYS A 72 -1.37 -11.93 -15.05
CA LYS A 72 -1.19 -11.92 -13.60
C LYS A 72 0.19 -11.39 -13.26
N TYR A 73 0.27 -10.60 -12.20
CA TYR A 73 1.50 -9.99 -11.72
C TYR A 73 2.55 -11.04 -11.36
N GLY A 74 3.82 -10.76 -11.69
CA GLY A 74 4.94 -11.67 -11.41
C GLY A 74 5.20 -12.75 -12.45
N ASN A 75 4.58 -12.66 -13.63
CA ASN A 75 4.81 -13.56 -14.77
C ASN A 75 5.57 -12.88 -15.93
N ASP A 76 6.27 -11.77 -15.67
CA ASP A 76 7.00 -11.00 -16.70
C ASP A 76 6.09 -10.52 -17.85
N ASP A 77 4.90 -10.02 -17.48
CA ASP A 77 3.94 -9.45 -18.42
C ASP A 77 3.74 -7.97 -18.12
N ASP A 78 4.28 -7.13 -19.00
CA ASP A 78 4.23 -5.66 -18.91
C ASP A 78 2.80 -5.16 -18.62
N ARG A 79 1.77 -5.83 -19.14
CA ARG A 79 0.37 -5.40 -18.97
C ARG A 79 -0.10 -5.44 -17.52
N ALA A 80 0.40 -6.37 -16.71
CA ALA A 80 0.12 -6.45 -15.29
C ALA A 80 1.15 -5.62 -14.49
N ASP A 81 2.42 -5.67 -14.89
CA ASP A 81 3.50 -5.00 -14.16
C ASP A 81 3.37 -3.47 -14.23
N GLU A 82 2.93 -2.92 -15.36
CA GLU A 82 2.61 -1.49 -15.50
C GLU A 82 1.50 -1.04 -14.53
N ILE A 83 0.50 -1.89 -14.28
CA ILE A 83 -0.56 -1.61 -13.29
C ILE A 83 0.06 -1.52 -11.89
N GLY A 84 1.00 -2.42 -11.57
CA GLY A 84 1.74 -2.39 -10.31
C GLY A 84 2.56 -1.11 -10.13
N VAL A 85 3.34 -0.73 -11.15
CA VAL A 85 4.13 0.51 -11.13
C VAL A 85 3.24 1.74 -10.96
N TRP A 86 2.13 1.80 -11.72
CA TRP A 86 1.16 2.88 -11.61
C TRP A 86 0.53 2.95 -10.21
N LEU A 87 0.11 1.83 -9.66
CA LEU A 87 -0.54 1.74 -8.34
C LEU A 87 0.40 2.24 -7.24
N LEU A 88 1.64 1.75 -7.22
CA LEU A 88 2.64 2.14 -6.23
C LEU A 88 2.94 3.64 -6.29
N ARG A 89 3.21 4.15 -7.50
CA ARG A 89 3.49 5.59 -7.70
C ARG A 89 2.31 6.45 -7.28
N THR A 90 1.10 6.09 -7.71
CA THR A 90 -0.11 6.84 -7.38
C THR A 90 -0.34 6.90 -5.87
N PHE A 91 -0.19 5.78 -5.17
CA PHE A 91 -0.36 5.72 -3.71
C PHE A 91 0.68 6.58 -2.99
N LEU A 92 1.96 6.46 -3.36
CA LEU A 92 3.02 7.26 -2.75
C LEU A 92 2.83 8.78 -3.00
N GLU A 93 2.43 9.17 -4.21
CA GLU A 93 2.13 10.57 -4.54
C GLU A 93 0.92 11.11 -3.76
N MET A 94 -0.06 10.26 -3.44
CA MET A 94 -1.16 10.64 -2.54
C MET A 94 -0.68 10.89 -1.11
N ILE A 95 0.28 10.10 -0.61
CA ILE A 95 0.84 10.28 0.73
C ILE A 95 1.70 11.55 0.79
N LYS A 96 2.55 11.80 -0.21
CA LYS A 96 3.42 12.99 -0.28
C LYS A 96 2.66 14.31 -0.22
N LYS A 97 1.39 14.34 -0.62
CA LYS A 97 0.51 15.52 -0.54
C LYS A 97 0.00 15.81 0.88
N ARG A 98 0.27 14.95 1.86
CA ARG A 98 -0.22 15.08 3.23
C ARG A 98 0.89 15.56 4.13
N HIS A 99 0.52 16.36 5.13
CA HIS A 99 1.44 16.74 6.20
C HIS A 99 1.87 15.50 6.99
N THR A 100 3.17 15.41 7.28
CA THR A 100 3.77 14.37 8.12
C THR A 100 4.39 15.00 9.37
N TYR A 101 4.22 14.33 10.51
CA TYR A 101 4.80 14.78 11.77
C TYR A 101 6.33 14.92 11.65
N ARG A 102 6.88 16.01 12.21
CA ARG A 102 8.29 16.42 12.12
C ARG A 102 8.84 16.49 10.68
N ASN A 103 7.98 16.80 9.71
CA ASN A 103 8.33 16.87 8.29
C ASN A 103 9.00 15.58 7.77
N SER A 104 8.61 14.43 8.33
CA SER A 104 9.18 13.13 7.96
C SER A 104 8.92 12.82 6.48
N GLU A 105 9.92 12.31 5.77
CA GLU A 105 9.84 12.02 4.34
C GLU A 105 8.89 10.84 4.06
N ALA A 106 7.85 11.06 3.25
CA ALA A 106 6.91 10.00 2.88
C ALA A 106 7.60 8.87 2.11
N THR A 107 7.52 7.66 2.65
CA THR A 107 8.06 6.44 2.05
C THR A 107 7.04 5.31 2.13
N THR A 108 7.15 4.34 1.25
CA THR A 108 6.24 3.19 1.21
C THR A 108 7.02 1.91 1.00
N SER A 109 6.63 0.85 1.71
CA SER A 109 7.09 -0.52 1.50
C SER A 109 5.95 -1.40 1.00
N ILE A 110 6.29 -2.37 0.16
CA ILE A 110 5.43 -3.51 -0.16
C ILE A 110 5.82 -4.60 0.83
N LEU A 111 5.19 -4.58 2.01
CA LEU A 111 5.54 -5.46 3.12
C LEU A 111 4.27 -5.92 3.83
N THR A 112 4.11 -7.23 3.90
CA THR A 112 3.11 -7.91 4.73
C THR A 112 3.83 -8.92 5.59
N ILE A 113 3.71 -8.78 6.92
CA ILE A 113 4.23 -9.75 7.89
C ILE A 113 3.22 -10.89 8.00
N THR A 114 2.29 -10.81 8.96
CA THR A 114 1.16 -11.75 9.08
C THR A 114 -0.16 -11.19 8.55
N SER A 115 -0.16 -9.95 8.06
CA SER A 115 -1.38 -9.24 7.61
C SER A 115 -1.97 -9.78 6.29
N ASN A 116 -1.36 -10.80 5.69
CA ASN A 116 -1.84 -11.49 4.51
C ASN A 116 -2.60 -12.80 4.82
N VAL A 117 -2.68 -13.19 6.09
CA VAL A 117 -3.45 -14.33 6.60
C VAL A 117 -4.82 -13.83 7.02
#